data_AF-A0AAD7ZYQ8-F1
#
_entry.id   AF-A0AAD7ZYQ8-F1
#
_cell.length_a   1.000
_cell.length_b   1.000
_cell.length_c   1.000
_cell.angle_alpha   90.00
_cell.angle_beta   90.00
_cell.angle_gamma   90.00
#
_symmetry.space_group_name_H-M   'P 1'
#
loop_
_entity.id
_entity.type
_entity.pdbx_description
1 polymer ?
#
loop_
_entity_poly.entity_id
_entity_poly.type
_entity_poly.pdbx_seq_one_letter_code
_entity_poly.pdbx_strand_id
1 'polypeptide(L)'
;MSETSGTSDLKLSWLSKTFLEKVLKTSEQDDDIQVTKYDFGRATADGDNYTSVMYRVKVHYTTRGHSHSRSFVIKTLPTAELMAQMVKEGKVFERESEAISKITPSVYDILRKAPGDQNSQQPFAAKCIYSQLEYPDIIIVLEDLKEQGFRMPERTEGLEMDHCLLVLRTLAKYHAATAVLYEQNPELFEPFKENMFKEKDKDKWNKFYSGTINNLVSKIKNMPNFEEHFKIQLEKIETRWRDFNVFAHGDLWLNNIMFRYSESTGQVQDIR
;
A
#
# COMPACT_ATOMS: atom_id res chain seq x y z
N MET A 1 -0.94 2.43 37.62
CA MET A 1 -1.08 3.90 37.54
C MET A 1 -1.21 4.24 36.08
N SER A 2 -2.29 4.94 35.75
CA SER A 2 -2.75 5.25 34.40
C SER A 2 -1.81 6.23 33.71
N GLU A 3 -1.11 5.79 32.67
CA GLU A 3 -0.56 6.69 31.67
C GLU A 3 -1.58 6.85 30.55
N THR A 4 -2.40 7.88 30.70
CA THR A 4 -3.09 8.54 29.60
C THR A 4 -2.03 9.08 28.65
N SER A 5 -1.69 8.31 27.61
CA SER A 5 -0.87 8.79 26.49
C SER A 5 -1.66 9.88 25.78
N GLY A 6 -1.21 11.13 25.94
CA GLY A 6 -1.85 12.30 25.38
C GLY A 6 -2.05 12.17 23.88
N THR A 7 -3.29 12.34 23.45
CA THR A 7 -3.62 12.82 22.12
C THR A 7 -2.99 14.20 21.97
N SER A 8 -1.74 14.26 21.50
CA SER A 8 -1.28 15.48 20.86
C SER A 8 -2.19 15.68 19.66
N ASP A 9 -2.90 16.81 19.64
CA ASP A 9 -3.79 17.20 18.55
C ASP A 9 -2.97 17.23 17.25
N LEU A 10 -2.96 16.12 16.52
CA LEU A 10 -2.45 16.02 15.16
C LEU A 10 -3.38 16.83 14.26
N LYS A 11 -3.27 18.16 14.30
CA LYS A 11 -3.97 19.03 13.35
C LYS A 11 -3.34 18.90 11.98
N LEU A 12 -3.89 18.02 11.17
CA LEU A 12 -3.67 18.02 9.72
C LEU A 12 -4.46 19.19 9.15
N SER A 13 -3.79 20.28 8.78
CA SER A 13 -4.43 21.50 8.28
C SER A 13 -5.30 21.27 7.04
N TRP A 14 -4.97 20.26 6.23
CA TRP A 14 -5.70 19.88 5.02
C TRP A 14 -6.89 18.94 5.29
N LEU A 15 -6.89 18.17 6.39
CA LEU A 15 -7.97 17.23 6.69
C LEU A 15 -9.16 18.02 7.25
N SER A 16 -10.21 18.13 6.44
CA SER A 16 -11.39 18.95 6.73
C SER A 16 -12.66 18.30 6.20
N LYS A 17 -13.82 18.77 6.68
CA LYS A 17 -15.13 18.34 6.13
C LYS A 17 -15.19 18.60 4.62
N THR A 18 -14.78 19.77 4.17
CA THR A 18 -14.76 20.15 2.75
C THR A 18 -13.88 19.23 1.90
N PHE A 19 -12.71 18.85 2.41
CA PHE A 19 -11.86 17.87 1.73
C PHE A 19 -12.55 16.51 1.62
N LEU A 20 -13.13 16.02 2.72
CA LEU A 20 -13.81 14.72 2.74
C LEU A 20 -15.10 14.71 1.91
N GLU A 21 -15.82 15.84 1.82
CA GLU A 21 -16.94 16.04 0.89
C GLU A 21 -16.47 15.90 -0.55
N LYS A 22 -15.37 16.58 -0.93
CA LYS A 22 -14.78 16.46 -2.27
C LYS A 22 -14.45 15.00 -2.59
N VAL A 23 -13.81 14.28 -1.67
CA VAL A 23 -13.47 12.86 -1.82
C VAL A 23 -14.74 12.04 -2.05
N LEU A 24 -15.74 12.17 -1.18
CA LEU A 24 -16.98 11.40 -1.26
C LEU A 24 -17.77 11.70 -2.55
N LYS A 25 -18.02 12.98 -2.86
CA LYS A 25 -18.72 13.41 -4.08
C LYS A 25 -18.07 12.85 -5.34
N THR A 26 -16.73 12.92 -5.41
CA THR A 26 -15.96 12.36 -6.54
C THR A 26 -16.16 10.85 -6.64
N SER A 27 -16.02 10.13 -5.52
CA SER A 27 -16.03 8.67 -5.51
C SER A 27 -17.42 8.04 -5.69
N GLU A 28 -18.46 8.69 -5.19
CA GLU A 28 -19.86 8.22 -5.24
C GLU A 28 -20.61 8.82 -6.44
N GLN A 29 -20.02 9.78 -7.14
CA GLN A 29 -20.65 10.55 -8.23
C GLN A 29 -21.97 11.19 -7.77
N ASP A 30 -21.96 11.80 -6.57
CA ASP A 30 -23.16 12.31 -5.90
C ASP A 30 -22.89 13.68 -5.26
N ASP A 31 -23.29 14.75 -5.95
CA ASP A 31 -23.03 16.13 -5.53
C ASP A 31 -23.86 16.58 -4.32
N ASP A 32 -24.88 15.82 -3.93
CA ASP A 32 -25.74 16.08 -2.77
C ASP A 32 -25.10 15.72 -1.42
N ILE A 33 -23.93 15.07 -1.44
CA ILE A 33 -23.25 14.64 -0.22
C ILE A 33 -22.82 15.84 0.62
N GLN A 34 -23.15 15.79 1.91
CA GLN A 34 -22.71 16.75 2.94
C GLN A 34 -22.09 16.01 4.12
N VAL A 35 -20.85 16.34 4.47
CA VAL A 35 -20.16 15.72 5.62
C VAL A 35 -20.62 16.39 6.90
N THR A 36 -21.24 15.61 7.78
CA THR A 36 -21.75 16.11 9.06
C THR A 36 -20.68 16.13 10.12
N LYS A 37 -19.87 15.05 10.20
CA LYS A 37 -18.70 14.94 11.10
C LYS A 37 -17.72 13.90 10.57
N TYR A 38 -16.51 13.91 11.11
CA TYR A 38 -15.55 12.84 10.90
C TYR A 38 -14.70 12.65 12.15
N ASP A 39 -14.25 11.41 12.33
CA ASP A 39 -13.31 11.01 13.36
C ASP A 39 -12.05 10.49 12.66
N PHE A 40 -10.86 10.79 13.18
CA PHE A 40 -9.62 10.26 12.60
C PHE A 40 -8.57 9.93 13.65
N GLY A 41 -7.66 9.03 13.26
CA GLY A 41 -6.52 8.62 14.07
C GLY A 41 -5.45 7.93 13.21
N ARG A 42 -4.35 7.53 13.82
CA ARG A 42 -3.30 6.76 13.13
C ARG A 42 -3.86 5.40 12.68
N ALA A 43 -3.57 5.00 11.44
CA ALA A 43 -4.04 3.73 10.90
C ALA A 43 -3.15 2.54 11.33
N THR A 44 -1.87 2.81 11.60
CA THR A 44 -0.80 1.85 11.93
C THR A 44 0.00 2.32 13.14
N ALA A 45 0.75 1.42 13.76
CA ALA A 45 1.66 1.76 14.84
C ALA A 45 2.95 2.40 14.29
N ASP A 46 3.76 2.97 15.20
CA ASP A 46 5.06 3.52 14.85
C ASP A 46 6.00 2.40 14.36
N GLY A 47 6.68 2.62 13.23
CA GLY A 47 7.58 1.63 12.62
C GLY A 47 6.93 0.67 11.63
N ASP A 48 5.60 0.68 11.49
CA ASP A 48 4.90 -0.15 10.49
C ASP A 48 5.04 0.38 9.07
N ASN A 49 5.25 1.69 8.92
CA ASN A 49 5.37 2.38 7.65
C ASN A 49 6.60 3.30 7.62
N TYR A 50 7.45 3.10 6.62
CA TYR A 50 8.72 3.83 6.49
C TYR A 50 8.66 4.99 5.51
N THR A 51 7.74 5.01 4.55
CA THR A 51 7.72 6.01 3.46
C THR A 51 6.47 6.88 3.46
N SER A 52 5.57 6.68 4.42
CA SER A 52 4.32 7.41 4.53
C SER A 52 3.83 7.47 5.97
N VAL A 53 2.94 8.43 6.22
CA VAL A 53 2.07 8.41 7.39
C VAL A 53 0.67 8.01 6.95
N MET A 54 0.07 7.08 7.69
CA MET A 54 -1.27 6.57 7.42
C MET A 54 -2.27 6.97 8.50
N TYR A 55 -3.39 7.54 8.10
CA TYR A 55 -4.52 7.87 8.95
C TYR A 55 -5.73 7.02 8.58
N ARG A 56 -6.51 6.62 9.58
CA ARG A 56 -7.84 6.05 9.38
C ARG A 56 -8.84 7.14 9.69
N VAL A 57 -9.77 7.38 8.78
CA VAL A 57 -10.80 8.42 8.91
C VAL A 57 -12.16 7.78 8.75
N LYS A 58 -13.02 7.92 9.75
CA LYS A 58 -14.44 7.56 9.67
C LYS A 58 -15.26 8.80 9.41
N VAL A 59 -15.92 8.85 8.26
CA VAL A 59 -16.70 10.01 7.80
C VAL A 59 -18.18 9.70 7.98
N HIS A 60 -18.91 10.63 8.58
CA HIS A 60 -20.36 10.61 8.66
C HIS A 60 -20.91 11.70 7.75
N TYR A 61 -21.85 11.35 6.88
CA TYR A 61 -22.37 12.26 5.87
C TYR A 61 -23.85 11.99 5.61
N THR A 62 -24.51 12.97 5.02
CA THR A 62 -25.88 12.86 4.54
C THR A 62 -25.92 13.01 3.03
N THR A 63 -26.76 12.23 2.37
CA THR A 63 -27.14 12.45 0.97
C THR A 63 -28.59 12.07 0.77
N ARG A 64 -29.32 12.84 -0.05
CA ARG A 64 -30.74 12.58 -0.38
C ARG A 64 -31.61 12.30 0.86
N GLY A 65 -31.37 13.06 1.94
CA GLY A 65 -32.09 12.95 3.22
C GLY A 65 -31.70 11.76 4.12
N HIS A 66 -30.77 10.91 3.72
CA HIS A 66 -30.34 9.73 4.49
C HIS A 66 -28.95 9.94 5.09
N SER A 67 -28.74 9.38 6.29
CA SER A 67 -27.45 9.42 6.98
C SER A 67 -26.64 8.15 6.69
N HIS A 68 -25.36 8.35 6.38
CA HIS A 68 -24.41 7.31 6.02
C HIS A 68 -23.10 7.47 6.80
N SER A 69 -22.30 6.42 6.82
CA SER A 69 -20.92 6.49 7.29
C SER A 69 -20.01 5.61 6.45
N ARG A 70 -18.78 6.06 6.22
CA ARG A 70 -17.76 5.33 5.48
C ARG A 70 -16.38 5.56 6.09
N SER A 71 -15.57 4.50 6.16
CA SER A 71 -14.20 4.58 6.65
C SER A 71 -13.21 4.54 5.48
N PHE A 72 -12.14 5.33 5.61
CA PHE A 72 -11.05 5.42 4.64
C PHE A 72 -9.70 5.29 5.33
N VAL A 73 -8.72 4.83 4.56
CA VAL A 73 -7.30 4.93 4.91
C VAL A 73 -6.67 6.01 4.04
N ILE A 74 -6.07 7.01 4.67
CA ILE A 74 -5.39 8.11 3.98
C ILE A 74 -3.89 7.97 4.17
N LYS A 75 -3.15 7.85 3.08
CA LYS A 75 -1.68 7.93 3.05
C LYS A 75 -1.25 9.35 2.69
N THR A 76 -0.24 9.86 3.39
CA THR A 76 0.40 11.14 3.08
C THR A 76 1.90 11.09 3.37
N LEU A 77 2.63 12.14 2.99
CA LEU A 77 4.07 12.24 3.17
C LEU A 77 4.49 12.01 4.63
N PRO A 78 5.68 11.43 4.84
CA PRO A 78 6.24 11.27 6.17
C PRO A 78 6.55 12.65 6.79
N THR A 79 6.51 12.73 8.12
CA THR A 79 6.78 13.98 8.85
C THR A 79 8.26 14.36 8.86
N ALA A 80 9.16 13.40 8.67
CA ALA A 80 10.60 13.65 8.61
C ALA A 80 10.99 14.25 7.25
N GLU A 81 11.53 15.46 7.24
CA GLU A 81 11.79 16.26 6.03
C GLU A 81 12.68 15.54 5.01
N LEU A 82 13.81 14.98 5.46
CA LEU A 82 14.72 14.23 4.58
C LEU A 82 14.02 13.05 3.90
N MET A 83 13.15 12.37 4.64
CA MET A 83 12.39 11.22 4.13
C MET A 83 11.30 11.67 3.16
N ALA A 84 10.58 12.76 3.48
CA ALA A 84 9.59 13.34 2.59
C ALA A 84 10.24 13.80 1.27
N GLN A 85 11.43 14.39 1.33
CA GLN A 85 12.21 14.78 0.16
C GLN A 85 12.63 13.57 -0.68
N MET A 86 13.15 12.50 -0.07
CA MET A 86 13.54 11.28 -0.80
C MET A 86 12.33 10.61 -1.48
N VAL A 87 11.20 10.53 -0.76
CA VAL A 87 9.93 9.99 -1.27
C VAL A 87 9.42 10.82 -2.45
N LYS A 88 9.53 12.15 -2.37
CA LYS A 88 9.20 13.09 -3.45
C LYS A 88 10.12 12.93 -4.67
N GLU A 89 11.43 12.99 -4.47
CA GLU A 89 12.42 12.87 -5.55
C GLU A 89 12.33 11.51 -6.26
N GLY A 90 12.01 10.47 -5.48
CA GLY A 90 11.76 9.12 -5.96
C GLY A 90 10.39 8.91 -6.60
N LYS A 91 9.51 9.91 -6.65
CA LYS A 91 8.13 9.80 -7.19
C LYS A 91 7.36 8.58 -6.66
N VAL A 92 7.45 8.33 -5.36
CA VAL A 92 6.90 7.09 -4.76
C VAL A 92 5.37 7.13 -4.75
N PHE A 93 4.78 8.23 -4.31
CA PHE A 93 3.32 8.39 -4.24
C PHE A 93 2.68 8.44 -5.62
N GLU A 94 3.36 9.03 -6.61
CA GLU A 94 2.90 9.06 -7.99
C GLU A 94 2.82 7.65 -8.56
N ARG A 95 3.89 6.84 -8.39
CA ARG A 95 3.89 5.44 -8.82
C ARG A 95 2.86 4.60 -8.07
N GLU A 96 2.74 4.77 -6.75
CA GLU A 96 1.71 4.07 -5.96
C GLU A 96 0.30 4.43 -6.43
N SER A 97 0.03 5.72 -6.63
CA SER A 97 -1.25 6.20 -7.14
C SER A 97 -1.55 5.63 -8.53
N GLU A 98 -0.60 5.66 -9.46
CA GLU A 98 -0.74 5.08 -10.81
C GLU A 98 -1.00 3.56 -10.76
N ALA A 99 -0.31 2.83 -9.87
CA ALA A 99 -0.47 1.39 -9.73
C ALA A 99 -1.87 1.02 -9.19
N ILE A 100 -2.35 1.73 -8.17
CA ILE A 100 -3.63 1.40 -7.54
C ILE A 100 -4.82 1.97 -8.35
N SER A 101 -4.69 3.16 -8.93
CA SER A 101 -5.79 3.82 -9.65
C SER A 101 -5.93 3.43 -11.12
N LYS A 102 -4.86 2.95 -11.78
CA LYS A 102 -4.89 2.61 -13.21
C LYS A 102 -4.50 1.16 -13.51
N ILE A 103 -3.36 0.70 -13.00
CA ILE A 103 -2.89 -0.68 -13.27
C ILE A 103 -3.88 -1.69 -12.66
N THR A 104 -4.23 -1.54 -11.39
CA THR A 104 -5.08 -2.49 -10.67
C THR A 104 -6.46 -2.67 -11.32
N PRO A 105 -7.22 -1.60 -11.66
CA PRO A 105 -8.46 -1.75 -12.43
C PRO A 105 -8.28 -2.42 -13.79
N SER A 106 -7.21 -2.07 -14.51
CA SER A 106 -6.92 -2.66 -15.82
C SER A 106 -6.59 -4.16 -15.71
N VAL A 107 -5.92 -4.58 -14.63
CA VAL A 107 -5.70 -6.00 -14.33
C VAL A 107 -7.03 -6.70 -14.08
N TYR A 108 -7.96 -6.10 -13.33
CA TYR A 108 -9.30 -6.66 -13.16
C TYR A 108 -10.06 -6.78 -14.49
N ASP A 109 -9.87 -5.85 -15.43
CA ASP A 109 -10.45 -5.96 -16.77
C ASP A 109 -9.92 -7.16 -17.55
N ILE A 110 -8.60 -7.40 -17.50
CA ILE A 110 -7.97 -8.58 -18.11
C ILE A 110 -8.52 -9.86 -17.48
N LEU A 111 -8.55 -9.94 -16.15
CA LEU A 111 -9.00 -11.12 -15.42
C LEU A 111 -10.49 -11.42 -15.65
N ARG A 112 -11.34 -10.39 -15.77
CA ARG A 112 -12.78 -10.57 -16.07
C ARG A 112 -13.04 -11.15 -17.46
N LYS A 113 -12.18 -10.85 -18.43
CA LYS A 113 -12.27 -11.37 -19.81
C LYS A 113 -11.66 -12.76 -19.96
N ALA A 114 -10.81 -13.17 -19.01
CA ALA A 114 -10.15 -14.46 -19.06
C ALA A 114 -11.16 -15.60 -18.86
N PRO A 115 -11.15 -16.63 -19.73
CA PRO A 115 -11.99 -17.81 -19.51
C PRO A 115 -11.51 -18.58 -18.28
N GLY A 116 -12.41 -18.87 -17.32
CA GLY A 116 -12.06 -19.66 -16.14
C GLY A 116 -12.84 -19.33 -14.87
N ASP A 117 -12.25 -19.74 -13.73
CA ASP A 117 -12.78 -19.72 -12.36
C ASP A 117 -13.45 -18.38 -11.99
N GLN A 118 -14.65 -18.43 -11.38
CA GLN A 118 -15.36 -17.27 -10.85
C GLN A 118 -14.55 -16.50 -9.79
N ASN A 119 -13.60 -17.16 -9.11
CA ASN A 119 -12.67 -16.48 -8.19
C ASN A 119 -11.61 -15.61 -8.90
N SER A 120 -11.56 -15.57 -10.23
CA SER A 120 -10.74 -14.59 -10.97
C SER A 120 -11.25 -13.15 -10.78
N GLN A 121 -12.49 -12.99 -10.32
CA GLN A 121 -13.14 -11.69 -10.11
C GLN A 121 -12.96 -11.13 -8.71
N GLN A 122 -12.41 -11.90 -7.77
CA GLN A 122 -12.17 -11.37 -6.43
C GLN A 122 -11.10 -10.27 -6.48
N PRO A 123 -11.36 -9.09 -5.90
CA PRO A 123 -10.34 -8.05 -5.78
C PRO A 123 -9.12 -8.61 -5.01
N PHE A 124 -7.94 -8.07 -5.23
CA PHE A 124 -6.74 -8.46 -4.48
C PHE A 124 -5.98 -7.23 -3.95
N ALA A 125 -6.61 -6.06 -4.00
CA ALA A 125 -6.07 -4.80 -3.50
C ALA A 125 -7.21 -3.88 -3.07
N ALA A 126 -6.92 -2.97 -2.15
CA ALA A 126 -7.82 -1.88 -1.79
C ALA A 126 -8.07 -0.95 -2.99
N LYS A 127 -9.30 -0.44 -3.13
CA LYS A 127 -9.59 0.57 -4.15
C LYS A 127 -8.95 1.91 -3.81
N CYS A 128 -8.36 2.56 -4.82
CA CYS A 128 -8.06 3.99 -4.74
C CYS A 128 -9.37 4.78 -4.88
N ILE A 129 -9.72 5.52 -3.85
CA ILE A 129 -10.94 6.34 -3.78
C ILE A 129 -10.67 7.74 -4.33
N TYR A 130 -9.51 8.29 -3.99
CA TYR A 130 -9.09 9.62 -4.40
C TYR A 130 -7.57 9.76 -4.31
N SER A 131 -6.98 10.57 -5.17
CA SER A 131 -5.56 10.91 -5.11
C SER A 131 -5.35 12.38 -5.46
N GLN A 132 -4.51 13.06 -4.68
CA GLN A 132 -3.99 14.40 -4.96
C GLN A 132 -2.47 14.33 -4.90
N LEU A 133 -1.81 14.62 -6.02
CA LEU A 133 -0.36 14.52 -6.17
C LEU A 133 0.30 15.90 -6.36
N GLU A 134 -0.42 16.97 -6.02
CA GLU A 134 0.04 18.35 -6.10
C GLU A 134 0.46 18.89 -4.73
N TYR A 135 1.49 19.74 -4.72
CA TYR A 135 2.00 20.36 -3.49
C TYR A 135 1.05 21.45 -2.97
N PRO A 136 0.98 21.67 -1.64
CA PRO A 136 1.85 21.10 -0.60
C PRO A 136 1.44 19.70 -0.09
N ASP A 137 0.22 19.24 -0.37
CA ASP A 137 -0.36 18.06 0.25
C ASP A 137 -0.50 16.90 -0.74
N ILE A 138 0.43 15.93 -0.68
CA ILE A 138 0.34 14.66 -1.39
C ILE A 138 -0.50 13.68 -0.57
N ILE A 139 -1.60 13.22 -1.14
CA ILE A 139 -2.62 12.43 -0.45
C ILE A 139 -3.12 11.31 -1.36
N ILE A 140 -3.14 10.08 -0.85
CA ILE A 140 -3.84 8.94 -1.45
C ILE A 140 -4.90 8.47 -0.46
N VAL A 141 -6.16 8.43 -0.89
CA VAL A 141 -7.28 7.91 -0.11
C VAL A 141 -7.66 6.55 -0.64
N LEU A 142 -7.61 5.56 0.24
CA LEU A 142 -7.87 4.16 -0.04
C LEU A 142 -9.12 3.68 0.72
N GLU A 143 -9.74 2.65 0.18
CA GLU A 143 -10.75 1.85 0.86
C GLU A 143 -10.19 1.27 2.16
N ASP A 144 -10.96 1.36 3.26
CA ASP A 144 -10.57 0.72 4.52
C ASP A 144 -11.00 -0.76 4.54
N LEU A 145 -10.05 -1.63 4.24
CA LEU A 145 -10.28 -3.08 4.21
C LEU A 145 -10.69 -3.66 5.59
N LYS A 146 -10.40 -2.96 6.70
CA LYS A 146 -10.84 -3.42 8.03
C LYS A 146 -12.37 -3.46 8.17
N GLU A 147 -13.10 -2.56 7.51
CA GLU A 147 -14.57 -2.58 7.48
C GLU A 147 -15.13 -3.83 6.80
N GLN A 148 -14.31 -4.51 5.98
CA GLN A 148 -14.65 -5.76 5.31
C GLN A 148 -14.14 -7.00 6.07
N GLY A 149 -13.65 -6.82 7.30
CA GLY A 149 -13.14 -7.92 8.13
C GLY A 149 -11.73 -8.39 7.78
N PHE A 150 -11.00 -7.65 6.94
CA PHE A 150 -9.59 -7.93 6.70
C PHE A 150 -8.75 -7.46 7.89
N ARG A 151 -7.74 -8.26 8.23
CA ARG A 151 -6.76 -7.95 9.28
C ARG A 151 -5.35 -8.29 8.82
N MET A 152 -4.39 -7.50 9.27
CA MET A 152 -2.97 -7.83 9.08
C MET A 152 -2.61 -9.02 9.97
N PRO A 153 -1.75 -9.94 9.49
CA PRO A 153 -1.22 -11.02 10.32
C PRO A 153 -0.22 -10.47 11.35
N GLU A 154 -0.03 -11.19 12.46
CA GLU A 154 0.99 -10.83 13.44
C GLU A 154 2.38 -11.11 12.85
N ARG A 155 3.20 -10.06 12.73
CA ARG A 155 4.51 -10.16 12.04
C ARG A 155 5.45 -11.12 12.74
N THR A 156 5.35 -11.22 14.06
CA THR A 156 6.21 -12.09 14.88
C THR A 156 5.84 -13.57 14.78
N GLU A 157 4.60 -13.89 14.40
CA GLU A 157 4.11 -15.27 14.24
C GLU A 157 4.37 -15.82 12.83
N GLY A 158 4.44 -14.95 11.82
CA GLY A 158 4.65 -15.34 10.42
C GLY A 158 3.36 -15.79 9.74
N LEU A 159 3.49 -16.53 8.63
CA LEU A 159 2.36 -17.03 7.84
C LEU A 159 2.29 -18.54 7.89
N GLU A 160 1.07 -19.07 7.99
CA GLU A 160 0.82 -20.50 7.80
C GLU A 160 0.80 -20.85 6.30
N MET A 161 0.85 -22.15 6.01
CA MET A 161 0.90 -22.64 4.62
C MET A 161 -0.27 -22.13 3.78
N ASP A 162 -1.49 -22.10 4.33
CA ASP A 162 -2.68 -21.67 3.59
C ASP A 162 -2.63 -20.19 3.21
N HIS A 163 -2.08 -19.33 4.09
CA HIS A 163 -1.82 -17.92 3.76
C HIS A 163 -0.81 -17.80 2.63
N CYS A 164 0.30 -18.52 2.72
CA CYS A 164 1.34 -18.53 1.69
C CYS A 164 0.78 -18.96 0.32
N LEU A 165 -0.07 -20.00 0.30
CA LEU A 165 -0.72 -20.46 -0.93
C LEU A 165 -1.68 -19.40 -1.51
N LEU A 166 -2.44 -18.69 -0.67
CA LEU A 166 -3.29 -17.58 -1.13
C LEU A 166 -2.46 -16.44 -1.71
N VAL A 167 -1.37 -16.03 -1.05
CA VAL A 167 -0.44 -15.01 -1.54
C VAL A 167 0.11 -15.41 -2.90
N LEU A 168 0.69 -16.60 -3.01
CA LEU A 168 1.34 -17.07 -4.24
C LEU A 168 0.35 -17.22 -5.40
N ARG A 169 -0.86 -17.72 -5.16
CA ARG A 169 -1.92 -17.80 -6.19
C ARG A 169 -2.34 -16.41 -6.66
N THR A 170 -2.47 -15.46 -5.75
CA THR A 170 -2.84 -14.08 -6.07
C THR A 170 -1.76 -13.39 -6.89
N LEU A 171 -0.49 -13.52 -6.50
CA LEU A 171 0.64 -13.01 -7.28
C LEU A 171 0.73 -13.67 -8.66
N ALA A 172 0.51 -14.98 -8.76
CA ALA A 172 0.53 -15.67 -10.05
C ALA A 172 -0.54 -15.11 -11.01
N LYS A 173 -1.77 -14.88 -10.51
CA LYS A 173 -2.84 -14.23 -11.28
C LYS A 173 -2.46 -12.80 -11.69
N TYR A 174 -1.94 -12.01 -10.74
CA TYR A 174 -1.52 -10.64 -10.98
C TYR A 174 -0.39 -10.54 -12.02
N HIS A 175 0.64 -11.38 -11.89
CA HIS A 175 1.77 -11.45 -12.82
C HIS A 175 1.32 -11.88 -14.22
N ALA A 176 0.46 -12.90 -14.33
CA ALA A 176 -0.06 -13.34 -15.63
C ALA A 176 -0.88 -12.24 -16.31
N ALA A 177 -1.78 -11.58 -15.56
CA ALA A 177 -2.62 -10.53 -16.11
C ALA A 177 -1.83 -9.27 -16.47
N THR A 178 -0.80 -8.91 -15.70
CA THR A 178 0.07 -7.77 -16.03
C THR A 178 0.96 -8.02 -17.23
N ALA A 179 1.39 -9.27 -17.47
CA ALA A 179 2.10 -9.63 -18.71
C ALA A 179 1.22 -9.37 -19.94
N VAL A 180 -0.03 -9.85 -19.90
CA VAL A 180 -1.01 -9.62 -20.98
C VAL A 180 -1.35 -8.13 -21.11
N LEU A 181 -1.52 -7.42 -19.99
CA LEU A 181 -1.79 -5.98 -20.00
C LEU A 181 -0.63 -5.21 -20.65
N TYR A 182 0.61 -5.59 -20.38
CA TYR A 182 1.79 -4.96 -20.98
C TYR A 182 1.86 -5.18 -22.50
N GLU A 183 1.50 -6.37 -22.99
CA GLU A 183 1.41 -6.63 -24.43
C GLU A 183 0.32 -5.78 -25.11
N GLN A 184 -0.79 -5.52 -24.43
CA GLN A 184 -1.92 -4.74 -24.96
C GLN A 184 -1.72 -3.23 -24.85
N ASN A 185 -1.08 -2.77 -23.77
CA ASN A 185 -0.92 -1.37 -23.42
C ASN A 185 0.41 -1.16 -22.65
N PRO A 186 1.55 -1.14 -23.37
CA PRO A 186 2.85 -0.93 -22.74
C PRO A 186 3.01 0.51 -22.19
N GLU A 187 2.32 1.50 -22.76
CA GLU A 187 2.42 2.90 -22.34
C GLU A 187 1.94 3.14 -20.91
N LEU A 188 1.00 2.34 -20.43
CA LEU A 188 0.51 2.38 -19.05
C LEU A 188 1.63 2.12 -18.03
N PHE A 189 2.71 1.44 -18.45
CA PHE A 189 3.82 1.07 -17.58
C PHE A 189 5.00 2.05 -17.63
N GLU A 190 4.96 3.09 -18.49
CA GLU A 190 6.03 4.08 -18.60
C GLU A 190 6.43 4.74 -17.26
N PRO A 191 5.50 5.10 -16.35
CA PRO A 191 5.85 5.67 -15.05
C PRO A 191 6.70 4.76 -14.16
N PHE A 192 6.76 3.46 -14.46
CA PHE A 192 7.40 2.42 -13.66
C PHE A 192 8.74 1.93 -14.20
N LYS A 193 9.15 2.37 -15.40
CA LYS A 193 10.43 1.96 -15.99
C LYS A 193 11.64 2.49 -15.21
N GLU A 194 11.47 3.57 -14.47
CA GLU A 194 12.52 4.11 -13.60
C GLU A 194 12.38 3.59 -12.16
N ASN A 195 13.50 3.12 -11.60
CA ASN A 195 13.58 2.69 -10.21
C ASN A 195 13.87 3.88 -9.26
N MET A 196 13.51 3.72 -7.97
CA MET A 196 13.85 4.66 -6.90
C MET A 196 15.36 4.69 -6.60
N PHE A 197 16.03 3.55 -6.78
CA PHE A 197 17.45 3.38 -6.53
C PHE A 197 18.27 3.76 -7.76
N LYS A 198 18.36 5.06 -8.03
CA LYS A 198 19.20 5.58 -9.11
C LYS A 198 20.65 5.66 -8.64
N GLU A 199 21.61 5.29 -9.51
CA GLU A 199 23.05 5.33 -9.17
C GLU A 199 23.49 6.72 -8.67
N LYS A 200 22.93 7.79 -9.25
CA LYS A 200 23.21 9.18 -8.83
C LYS A 200 22.78 9.50 -7.39
N ASP A 201 21.85 8.73 -6.81
CA ASP A 201 21.32 8.92 -5.46
C ASP A 201 21.87 7.86 -4.48
N LYS A 202 22.85 7.05 -4.91
CA LYS A 202 23.46 5.96 -4.13
C LYS A 202 23.96 6.42 -2.77
N ASP A 203 24.59 7.58 -2.67
CA ASP A 203 25.11 8.09 -1.39
C ASP A 203 24.00 8.45 -0.40
N LYS A 204 22.84 8.94 -0.89
CA LYS A 204 21.67 9.21 -0.04
C LYS A 204 21.12 7.89 0.51
N TRP A 205 20.96 6.89 -0.37
CA TRP A 205 20.50 5.56 0.01
C TRP A 205 21.48 4.84 0.95
N ASN A 206 22.79 4.94 0.70
CA ASN A 206 23.81 4.40 1.58
C ASN A 206 23.72 5.03 2.97
N LYS A 207 23.57 6.35 3.07
CA LYS A 207 23.38 7.02 4.36
C LYS A 207 22.11 6.53 5.06
N PHE A 208 21.00 6.42 4.34
CA PHE A 208 19.73 5.93 4.86
C PHE A 208 19.84 4.50 5.41
N TYR A 209 20.42 3.57 4.65
CA TYR A 209 20.51 2.17 5.05
C TYR A 209 21.69 1.89 6.00
N SER A 210 22.71 2.75 6.05
CA SER A 210 23.94 2.47 6.82
C SER A 210 23.65 2.16 8.28
N GLY A 211 22.76 2.92 8.94
CA GLY A 211 22.38 2.67 10.33
C GLY A 211 21.71 1.30 10.50
N THR A 212 20.76 0.97 9.63
CA THR A 212 20.04 -0.30 9.65
C THR A 212 20.96 -1.49 9.37
N ILE A 213 21.80 -1.38 8.34
CA ILE A 213 22.78 -2.41 7.97
C ILE A 213 23.80 -2.60 9.08
N ASN A 214 24.37 -1.53 9.65
CA ASN A 214 25.33 -1.63 10.73
C ASN A 214 24.72 -2.28 11.99
N ASN A 215 23.47 -1.94 12.31
CA ASN A 215 22.74 -2.58 13.40
C ASN A 215 22.41 -4.05 13.14
N LEU A 216 22.13 -4.41 11.88
CA LEU A 216 21.93 -5.79 11.50
C LEU A 216 23.24 -6.56 11.66
N VAL A 217 24.30 -6.10 11.00
CA VAL A 217 25.66 -6.69 11.05
C VAL A 217 26.12 -6.86 12.49
N SER A 218 25.93 -5.88 13.36
CA SER A 218 26.36 -5.98 14.77
C SER A 218 25.69 -7.12 15.53
N LYS A 219 24.46 -7.50 15.15
CA LYS A 219 23.70 -8.62 15.75
C LYS A 219 24.06 -9.97 15.15
N ILE A 220 24.39 -10.03 13.87
CA ILE A 220 24.56 -11.31 13.15
C ILE A 220 26.00 -11.64 12.78
N LYS A 221 26.97 -10.75 13.02
CA LYS A 221 28.40 -10.95 12.73
C LYS A 221 29.00 -12.22 13.36
N ASN A 222 28.40 -12.72 14.44
CA ASN A 222 28.85 -13.93 15.12
C ASN A 222 28.14 -15.20 14.63
N MET A 223 27.20 -15.09 13.69
CA MET A 223 26.55 -16.26 13.10
C MET A 223 27.51 -16.96 12.13
N PRO A 224 27.56 -18.30 12.13
CA PRO A 224 28.29 -19.05 11.12
C PRO A 224 27.85 -18.63 9.71
N ASN A 225 28.82 -18.49 8.80
CA ASN A 225 28.60 -18.15 7.39
C ASN A 225 27.86 -16.82 7.13
N PHE A 226 27.87 -15.89 8.09
CA PHE A 226 27.19 -14.60 7.96
C PHE A 226 27.57 -13.86 6.68
N GLU A 227 28.86 -13.78 6.34
CA GLU A 227 29.35 -13.06 5.15
C GLU A 227 28.76 -13.62 3.85
N GLU A 228 28.65 -14.94 3.74
CA GLU A 228 28.06 -15.62 2.57
C GLU A 228 26.55 -15.34 2.48
N HIS A 229 25.84 -15.47 3.60
CA HIS A 229 24.40 -15.17 3.67
C HIS A 229 24.09 -13.70 3.35
N PHE A 230 24.93 -12.77 3.77
CA PHE A 230 24.76 -11.34 3.54
C PHE A 230 25.07 -10.96 2.08
N LYS A 231 26.14 -11.53 1.49
CA LYS A 231 26.53 -11.27 0.11
C LYS A 231 25.46 -11.71 -0.90
N ILE A 232 24.84 -12.87 -0.69
CA ILE A 232 23.76 -13.40 -1.55
C ILE A 232 22.54 -12.45 -1.62
N GLN A 233 22.27 -11.69 -0.56
CA GLN A 233 21.12 -10.77 -0.53
C GLN A 233 21.40 -9.47 -1.30
N LEU A 234 22.65 -8.97 -1.29
CA LEU A 234 23.03 -7.74 -1.97
C LEU A 234 23.12 -7.90 -3.50
N GLU A 235 23.57 -9.06 -3.99
CA GLU A 235 23.74 -9.33 -5.42
C GLU A 235 22.41 -9.51 -6.19
N LYS A 236 21.28 -9.63 -5.49
CA LYS A 236 19.95 -9.88 -6.10
C LYS A 236 19.14 -8.62 -6.42
N ILE A 237 19.69 -7.43 -6.18
CA ILE A 237 18.98 -6.14 -6.35
C ILE A 237 19.24 -5.54 -7.75
N GLU A 238 19.34 -6.39 -8.79
CA GLU A 238 19.38 -5.93 -10.18
C GLU A 238 18.10 -6.33 -10.90
N THR A 239 17.35 -5.35 -11.39
CA THR A 239 16.25 -5.58 -12.33
C THR A 239 16.84 -6.01 -13.68
N ARG A 240 16.84 -7.32 -13.95
CA ARG A 240 17.23 -7.84 -15.26
C ARG A 240 15.99 -8.03 -16.11
N TRP A 241 15.85 -7.22 -17.15
CA TRP A 241 14.86 -7.46 -18.21
C TRP A 241 15.22 -8.79 -18.88
N ARG A 242 14.34 -9.78 -18.75
CA ARG A 242 14.48 -11.10 -19.41
C ARG A 242 13.39 -11.24 -20.48
N ASP A 243 13.37 -12.37 -21.18
CA ASP A 243 12.40 -12.64 -22.27
C ASP A 243 10.93 -12.58 -21.82
N PHE A 244 10.65 -12.75 -20.52
CA PHE A 244 9.33 -12.61 -19.92
C PHE A 244 9.40 -11.70 -18.68
N ASN A 245 8.70 -10.57 -18.73
CA ASN A 245 8.62 -9.61 -17.64
C ASN A 245 7.19 -9.44 -17.17
N VAL A 246 7.02 -9.22 -15.87
CA VAL A 246 5.73 -8.97 -15.22
C VAL A 246 5.86 -7.75 -14.33
N PHE A 247 4.74 -7.08 -14.07
CA PHE A 247 4.74 -5.99 -13.11
C PHE A 247 4.64 -6.59 -11.71
N ALA A 248 5.72 -6.50 -10.94
CA ALA A 248 5.80 -7.05 -9.58
C ALA A 248 5.19 -6.10 -8.56
N HIS A 249 4.75 -6.63 -7.41
CA HIS A 249 4.27 -5.81 -6.29
C HIS A 249 5.35 -4.84 -5.76
N GLY A 250 6.63 -5.25 -5.78
CA GLY A 250 7.77 -4.38 -5.44
C GLY A 250 8.04 -4.14 -3.95
N ASP A 251 7.11 -4.51 -3.05
CA ASP A 251 7.26 -4.42 -1.59
C ASP A 251 6.32 -5.41 -0.89
N LEU A 252 6.49 -6.70 -1.19
CA LEU A 252 5.59 -7.74 -0.69
C LEU A 252 6.04 -8.24 0.69
N TRP A 253 5.44 -7.71 1.74
CA TRP A 253 5.66 -8.13 3.12
C TRP A 253 4.38 -7.98 3.94
N LEU A 254 4.38 -8.45 5.20
CA LEU A 254 3.17 -8.63 6.01
C LEU A 254 2.38 -7.35 6.28
N ASN A 255 3.01 -6.18 6.23
CA ASN A 255 2.32 -4.90 6.42
C ASN A 255 1.54 -4.44 5.17
N ASN A 256 1.85 -5.02 4.01
CA ASN A 256 1.20 -4.71 2.73
C ASN A 256 0.22 -5.81 2.28
N ILE A 257 -0.09 -6.77 3.16
CA ILE A 257 -1.01 -7.87 2.87
C ILE A 257 -2.01 -7.97 4.02
N MET A 258 -3.29 -8.04 3.70
CA MET A 258 -4.33 -8.29 4.68
C MET A 258 -5.11 -9.55 4.34
N PHE A 259 -5.51 -10.28 5.37
CA PHE A 259 -6.25 -11.53 5.23
C PHE A 259 -7.62 -11.43 5.88
N ARG A 260 -8.59 -12.15 5.31
CA ARG A 260 -9.91 -12.37 5.91
C ARG A 260 -10.09 -13.84 6.20
N TYR A 261 -10.82 -14.13 7.27
CA TYR A 261 -10.94 -15.46 7.84
C TYR A 261 -12.40 -15.85 7.95
N SER A 262 -12.67 -17.14 7.86
CA SER A 262 -13.99 -17.70 8.16
C SER A 262 -14.32 -17.49 9.63
N GLU A 263 -15.48 -16.92 9.92
CA GLU A 263 -15.97 -16.84 11.31
C GLU A 263 -16.30 -18.23 11.88
N SER A 264 -16.67 -19.20 11.04
CA SER A 264 -17.06 -20.54 11.49
C SER A 264 -15.89 -21.49 11.65
N THR A 265 -14.88 -21.43 10.76
CA THR A 265 -13.74 -22.36 10.79
C THR A 265 -12.43 -21.74 11.26
N GLY A 266 -12.35 -20.40 11.32
CA GLY A 266 -11.10 -19.68 11.60
C GLY A 266 -10.07 -19.74 10.46
N GLN A 267 -10.34 -20.48 9.38
CA GLN A 267 -9.42 -20.63 8.25
C GLN A 267 -9.35 -19.36 7.41
N VAL A 268 -8.17 -19.10 6.84
CA VAL A 268 -7.99 -18.00 5.90
C VAL A 268 -8.81 -18.24 4.63
N GLN A 269 -9.57 -17.23 4.22
CA GLN A 269 -10.50 -17.30 3.08
C GLN A 269 -10.11 -16.36 1.94
N ASP A 270 -9.46 -15.24 2.26
CA ASP A 270 -9.26 -14.16 1.30
C ASP A 270 -8.01 -13.33 1.61
N ILE A 271 -7.50 -12.65 0.59
CA ILE A 271 -6.29 -11.82 0.63
C ILE A 271 -6.48 -10.52 -0.16
N ARG A 272 -5.99 -9.42 0.39
CA ARG A 272 -5.96 -8.09 -0.22
C ARG A 272 -4.63 -7.38 0.04
#